data_AF-A0A2W6NNI4-F1
#
_entry.id   AF-A0A2W6NNI4-F1
#
_cell.length_a   1.000
_cell.length_b   1.000
_cell.length_c   1.000
_cell.angle_alpha   90.00
_cell.angle_beta   90.00
_cell.angle_gamma   90.00
#
_symmetry.space_group_name_H-M   'P 1'
#
loop_
_entity.id
_entity.type
_entity.pdbx_description
1 polymer ?
#
loop_
_entity_poly.entity_id
_entity_poly.type
_entity_poly.pdbx_seq_one_letter_code
_entity_poly.pdbx_strand_id
1 'polypeptide(L)'
;MTNPKPLKEIKLQTALADKQSKYLTNLELGKAIKVPVAVLKVIHKMNTSIVLSDILAHALLLRAASTKDEVRIRNWMEFPDFPFPQTQANIQFSKFLRTVFSGTEHHITENELELAIHFFAKCPHGYMIPEDLVCSHSELKATST
;
A
#
# COMPACT_ATOMS: atom_id res chain seq x y z
N MET A 1 -21.80 8.73 5.17
CA MET A 1 -20.42 8.40 4.77
C MET A 1 -20.48 7.87 3.35
N THR A 2 -19.73 8.44 2.40
CA THR A 2 -19.76 8.04 0.98
C THR A 2 -19.00 6.75 0.75
N ASN A 3 -19.59 5.81 0.01
CA ASN A 3 -18.93 4.56 -0.35
C ASN A 3 -17.58 4.86 -1.04
N PRO A 4 -16.49 4.23 -0.56
CA PRO A 4 -15.15 4.47 -1.04
C PRO A 4 -15.01 3.90 -2.46
N LYS A 5 -14.69 4.77 -3.43
CA LYS A 5 -14.50 4.32 -4.82
C LYS A 5 -13.30 3.35 -4.94
N PRO A 6 -13.44 2.27 -5.74
CA PRO A 6 -12.35 1.35 -6.02
C PRO A 6 -11.23 2.06 -6.78
N LEU A 7 -10.00 1.53 -6.67
CA LEU A 7 -8.89 2.03 -7.48
C LEU A 7 -9.13 1.68 -8.95
N LYS A 8 -8.80 2.61 -9.84
CA LYS A 8 -8.99 2.42 -11.28
C LYS A 8 -7.89 1.51 -11.83
N GLU A 9 -8.29 0.34 -12.32
CA GLU A 9 -7.42 -0.57 -13.06
C GLU A 9 -7.32 -0.16 -14.54
N ILE A 10 -6.13 -0.32 -15.11
CA ILE A 10 -5.85 -0.13 -16.54
C ILE A 10 -5.15 -1.37 -17.12
N LYS A 11 -5.05 -1.47 -18.45
CA LYS A 11 -4.31 -2.54 -19.11
C LYS A 11 -2.81 -2.42 -18.81
N LEU A 12 -2.16 -3.54 -18.50
CA LEU A 12 -0.72 -3.58 -18.22
C LEU A 12 0.12 -2.99 -19.37
N GLN A 13 -0.22 -3.29 -20.62
CA GLN A 13 0.47 -2.73 -21.79
C GLN A 13 0.45 -1.19 -21.81
N THR A 14 -0.66 -0.57 -21.39
CA THR A 14 -0.77 0.88 -21.29
C THR A 14 0.14 1.43 -20.20
N ALA A 15 0.25 0.73 -19.07
CA ALA A 15 1.17 1.11 -17.99
C ALA A 15 2.64 0.98 -18.42
N LEU A 16 3.01 -0.11 -19.11
CA LEU A 16 4.38 -0.34 -19.59
C LEU A 16 4.82 0.67 -20.65
N ALA A 17 3.88 1.22 -21.43
CA ALA A 17 4.15 2.28 -22.39
C ALA A 17 4.35 3.66 -21.73
N ASP A 18 3.85 3.86 -20.51
CA ASP A 18 4.00 5.10 -19.75
C ASP A 18 5.28 5.08 -18.91
N LYS A 19 6.30 5.79 -19.38
CA LYS A 19 7.60 5.89 -18.73
C LYS A 19 7.67 6.90 -17.57
N GLN A 20 6.63 7.71 -17.38
CA GLN A 20 6.66 8.83 -16.42
C GLN A 20 5.92 8.52 -15.12
N SER A 21 4.96 7.62 -15.15
CA SER A 21 4.16 7.27 -13.97
C SER A 21 4.67 6.02 -13.27
N LYS A 22 4.30 5.87 -11.99
CA LYS A 22 4.49 4.65 -11.22
C LYS A 22 3.19 3.85 -11.15
N TYR A 23 3.31 2.53 -11.24
CA TYR A 23 2.19 1.61 -11.29
C TYR A 23 2.41 0.43 -10.35
N LEU A 24 1.35 -0.03 -9.70
CA LEU A 24 1.29 -1.38 -9.15
C LEU A 24 0.83 -2.32 -10.26
N THR A 25 1.44 -3.49 -10.41
CA THR A 25 1.20 -4.38 -11.57
C THR A 25 0.75 -5.76 -11.15
N ASN A 26 -0.26 -6.30 -11.81
CA ASN A 26 -0.65 -7.71 -11.67
C ASN A 26 -0.44 -8.39 -13.04
N LEU A 27 0.58 -9.23 -13.13
CA LEU A 27 0.97 -9.90 -14.36
C LEU A 27 -0.05 -10.96 -14.78
N GLU A 28 -0.60 -11.71 -13.80
CA GLU A 28 -1.60 -12.76 -14.04
C GLU A 28 -2.89 -12.19 -14.65
N LEU A 29 -3.35 -11.05 -14.15
CA LEU A 29 -4.55 -10.38 -14.63
C LEU A 29 -4.30 -9.47 -15.85
N GLY A 30 -3.04 -9.21 -16.20
CA GLY A 30 -2.67 -8.24 -17.24
C GLY A 30 -3.16 -6.81 -16.91
N LYS A 31 -3.19 -6.45 -15.62
CA LYS A 31 -3.70 -5.17 -15.11
C LYS A 31 -2.64 -4.35 -14.38
N ALA A 32 -2.87 -3.06 -14.30
CA ALA A 32 -2.06 -2.14 -13.52
C ALA A 32 -2.91 -1.07 -12.84
N ILE A 33 -2.43 -0.54 -11.70
CA ILE A 33 -3.05 0.55 -10.95
C ILE A 33 -2.04 1.69 -10.85
N LYS A 34 -2.41 2.87 -11.34
CA LYS A 34 -1.55 4.06 -11.24
C LYS A 34 -1.46 4.53 -9.79
N VAL A 35 -0.24 4.74 -9.29
CA VAL A 35 -0.02 5.33 -7.98
C VAL A 35 -0.27 6.85 -8.08
N PRO A 36 -1.21 7.43 -7.30
CA PRO A 36 -1.47 8.86 -7.35
C PRO A 36 -0.25 9.69 -6.94
N VAL A 37 -0.03 10.85 -7.57
CA VAL A 37 1.10 11.74 -7.26
C VAL A 37 1.14 12.15 -5.79
N ALA A 38 -0.03 12.38 -5.17
CA ALA A 38 -0.10 12.71 -3.76
C ALA A 38 0.42 11.55 -2.88
N VAL A 39 0.09 10.30 -3.21
CA VAL A 39 0.62 9.12 -2.51
C VAL A 39 2.13 8.99 -2.75
N LEU A 40 2.61 9.23 -3.98
CA LEU A 40 4.05 9.21 -4.30
C LEU A 40 4.85 10.23 -3.47
N LYS A 41 4.30 11.43 -3.25
CA LYS A 41 4.94 12.44 -2.39
C LYS A 41 5.08 11.95 -0.95
N VAL A 42 4.06 11.28 -0.42
CA VAL A 42 4.10 10.72 0.93
C VAL A 42 5.10 9.57 1.02
N ILE A 43 5.10 8.66 0.05
CA ILE A 43 6.10 7.57 -0.02
C ILE A 43 7.51 8.15 -0.13
N HIS A 44 7.72 9.21 -0.91
CA HIS A 44 9.03 9.85 -1.02
C HIS A 44 9.50 10.42 0.32
N LYS A 45 8.63 11.06 1.10
CA LYS A 45 8.92 11.47 2.48
C LYS A 45 9.22 10.27 3.37
N MET A 46 8.46 9.18 3.26
CA MET A 46 8.75 7.97 4.05
C MET A 46 10.11 7.38 3.68
N ASN A 47 10.49 7.39 2.40
CA ASN A 47 11.77 6.88 1.91
C ASN A 47 12.98 7.72 2.37
N THR A 48 12.80 8.96 2.86
CA THR A 48 13.91 9.72 3.48
C THR A 48 14.32 9.13 4.82
N SER A 49 13.45 8.32 5.43
CA SER A 49 13.74 7.56 6.64
C SER A 49 13.75 6.07 6.34
N ILE A 50 14.94 5.46 6.42
CA ILE A 50 15.10 4.03 6.16
C ILE A 50 14.20 3.18 7.08
N VAL A 51 14.04 3.60 8.35
CA VAL A 51 13.19 2.93 9.33
C VAL A 51 11.72 2.98 8.90
N LEU A 52 11.22 4.13 8.46
CA LEU A 52 9.83 4.27 8.02
C LEU A 52 9.55 3.48 6.76
N SER A 53 10.50 3.50 5.83
CA SER A 53 10.41 2.76 4.58
C SER A 53 10.45 1.24 4.80
N ASP A 54 11.31 0.75 5.70
CA ASP A 54 11.34 -0.65 6.12
C ASP A 54 10.02 -1.09 6.76
N ILE A 55 9.46 -0.26 7.63
CA ILE A 55 8.18 -0.55 8.28
C ILE A 55 7.05 -0.59 7.25
N LEU A 56 7.03 0.34 6.29
CA LEU A 56 6.07 0.33 5.18
C LEU A 56 6.22 -0.94 4.32
N ALA A 57 7.45 -1.32 3.97
CA ALA A 57 7.71 -2.52 3.18
C ALA A 57 7.26 -3.79 3.93
N HIS A 58 7.59 -3.92 5.21
CA HIS A 58 7.18 -5.05 6.04
C HIS A 58 5.65 -5.12 6.22
N ALA A 59 5.01 -3.97 6.40
CA ALA A 59 3.55 -3.84 6.46
C ALA A 59 2.86 -4.32 5.17
N LEU A 60 3.41 -3.97 4.01
CA LEU A 60 2.90 -4.40 2.70
C LEU A 60 3.15 -5.90 2.45
N LEU A 61 4.27 -6.43 2.95
CA LEU A 61 4.58 -7.85 2.95
C LEU A 61 3.59 -8.68 3.77
N LEU A 62 3.33 -8.28 5.01
CA LEU A 62 2.37 -8.97 5.89
C LEU A 62 0.96 -9.03 5.28
N ARG A 63 0.60 -8.00 4.51
CA ARG A 63 -0.64 -7.97 3.74
C ARG A 63 -0.67 -8.99 2.58
N ALA A 64 0.48 -9.26 1.96
CA ALA A 64 0.60 -10.18 0.83
C ALA A 64 0.77 -11.64 1.26
N ALA A 65 1.44 -11.91 2.39
CA ALA A 65 1.94 -13.24 2.74
C ALA A 65 1.07 -14.06 3.72
N SER A 66 0.04 -13.47 4.34
CA SER A 66 -0.74 -14.19 5.36
C SER A 66 -1.75 -15.18 4.77
N THR A 67 -1.53 -16.47 5.05
CA THR A 67 -2.43 -17.58 4.67
C THR A 67 -3.55 -17.84 5.68
N LYS A 68 -3.52 -17.17 6.84
CA LYS A 68 -4.55 -17.31 7.89
C LYS A 68 -5.50 -16.11 7.86
N ASP A 69 -6.78 -16.39 7.73
CA ASP A 69 -7.85 -15.41 7.62
C ASP A 69 -7.93 -14.42 8.80
N GLU A 70 -7.48 -14.83 10.00
CA GLU A 70 -7.50 -14.03 11.23
C GLU A 70 -6.44 -12.92 11.27
N VAL A 71 -5.30 -13.13 10.61
CA VAL A 71 -4.16 -12.20 10.58
C VAL A 71 -3.96 -11.57 9.20
N ARG A 72 -4.70 -12.03 8.18
CA ARG A 72 -4.70 -11.43 6.85
C ARG A 72 -5.40 -10.07 6.90
N ILE A 73 -4.65 -9.04 6.49
CA ILE A 73 -5.22 -7.72 6.23
C ILE A 73 -6.10 -7.84 5.00
N ARG A 74 -7.42 -7.74 5.20
CA ARG A 74 -8.43 -7.85 4.16
C ARG A 74 -8.37 -6.64 3.24
N ASN A 75 -8.53 -6.88 1.94
CA ASN A 75 -8.64 -5.80 0.99
C ASN A 75 -10.01 -5.10 1.10
N TRP A 76 -10.04 -3.79 0.87
CA TRP A 76 -11.28 -3.02 0.84
C TRP A 76 -12.27 -3.55 -0.23
N MET A 77 -11.78 -4.08 -1.35
CA MET A 77 -12.66 -4.64 -2.39
C MET A 77 -13.44 -5.89 -1.95
N GLU A 78 -13.02 -6.56 -0.87
CA GLU A 78 -13.79 -7.68 -0.30
C GLU A 78 -15.07 -7.18 0.42
N PHE A 79 -15.13 -5.88 0.76
CA PHE A 79 -16.23 -5.25 1.49
C PHE A 79 -16.54 -3.85 0.92
N PRO A 80 -17.03 -3.76 -0.34
CA PRO A 80 -17.20 -2.49 -1.05
C PRO A 80 -18.23 -1.55 -0.41
N ASP A 81 -19.17 -2.11 0.38
CA ASP A 81 -20.24 -1.37 1.05
C ASP A 81 -19.86 -0.80 2.42
N PHE A 82 -18.67 -1.14 2.92
CA PHE A 82 -18.21 -0.72 4.24
C PHE A 82 -17.05 0.29 4.14
N PRO A 83 -16.91 1.25 5.08
CA PRO A 83 -15.63 1.90 5.31
C PRO A 83 -14.59 0.81 5.66
N PHE A 84 -13.31 1.04 5.34
CA PHE A 84 -12.19 0.08 5.38
C PHE A 84 -12.41 -1.11 6.33
N PRO A 85 -12.22 -2.38 5.88
CA PRO A 85 -12.64 -3.56 6.62
C PRO A 85 -12.23 -3.48 8.09
N GLN A 86 -13.19 -3.54 9.00
CA GLN A 86 -12.96 -3.39 10.45
C GLN A 86 -12.58 -4.72 11.11
N THR A 87 -11.87 -5.58 10.38
CA THR A 87 -11.33 -6.80 11.00
C THR A 87 -10.26 -6.41 12.02
N GLN A 88 -10.03 -7.28 13.00
CA GLN A 88 -9.02 -7.04 14.03
C GLN A 88 -7.62 -6.79 13.42
N ALA A 89 -7.25 -7.55 12.39
CA ALA A 89 -5.98 -7.38 11.68
C ALA A 89 -5.88 -6.01 10.98
N ASN A 90 -6.93 -5.57 10.27
CA ASN A 90 -6.96 -4.26 9.62
C ASN A 90 -6.92 -3.09 10.62
N ILE A 91 -7.60 -3.22 11.75
CA ILE A 91 -7.58 -2.23 12.83
C ILE A 91 -6.19 -2.15 13.46
N GLN A 92 -5.60 -3.29 13.81
CA GLN A 92 -4.25 -3.37 14.39
C GLN A 92 -3.20 -2.82 13.43
N PHE A 93 -3.30 -3.15 12.15
CA PHE A 93 -2.44 -2.61 11.10
C PHE A 93 -2.54 -1.09 11.00
N SER A 94 -3.76 -0.55 10.92
CA SER A 94 -3.98 0.90 10.84
C SER A 94 -3.46 1.63 12.07
N LYS A 95 -3.68 1.06 13.27
CA LYS A 95 -3.15 1.59 14.52
C LYS A 95 -1.62 1.54 14.53
N PHE A 96 -1.02 0.43 14.12
CA PHE A 96 0.42 0.26 14.05
C PHE A 96 1.06 1.32 13.14
N LEU A 97 0.57 1.46 11.90
CA LEU A 97 1.07 2.49 10.98
C LEU A 97 0.90 3.89 11.59
N ARG A 98 -0.29 4.23 12.12
CA ARG A 98 -0.52 5.51 12.79
C ARG A 98 0.48 5.76 13.92
N THR A 99 0.68 4.81 14.83
CA THR A 99 1.62 4.93 15.96
C THR A 99 3.06 5.11 15.48
N VAL A 100 3.51 4.28 14.54
CA VAL A 100 4.88 4.34 14.04
C VAL A 100 5.12 5.69 13.36
N PHE A 101 4.30 6.04 12.37
CA PHE A 101 4.53 7.23 11.54
C PHE A 101 4.32 8.54 12.30
N SER A 102 3.42 8.58 13.30
CA SER A 102 3.25 9.77 14.16
C SER A 102 4.40 9.96 15.15
N GLY A 103 5.06 8.88 15.57
CA GLY A 103 6.14 8.91 16.55
C GLY A 103 7.54 9.15 15.97
N THR A 104 7.73 8.98 14.67
CA THR A 104 9.08 9.00 14.05
C THR A 104 9.44 10.28 13.31
N GLU A 105 8.49 11.06 12.75
CA GLU A 105 8.84 12.30 12.04
C GLU A 105 7.74 13.38 12.04
N HIS A 106 8.14 14.64 12.26
CA HIS A 106 7.25 15.81 12.14
C HIS A 106 6.94 16.24 10.69
N HIS A 107 7.40 15.50 9.68
CA HIS A 107 7.34 15.90 8.26
C HIS A 107 6.18 15.28 7.47
N ILE A 108 5.49 14.29 8.03
CA ILE A 108 4.31 13.64 7.45
C ILE A 108 3.09 14.05 8.27
N THR A 109 2.15 14.74 7.64
CA THR A 109 0.90 15.12 8.30
C THR A 109 -0.05 13.93 8.47
N GLU A 110 -0.99 13.99 9.41
CA GLU A 110 -1.99 12.92 9.60
C GLU A 110 -2.80 12.64 8.32
N ASN A 111 -3.16 13.68 7.57
CA ASN A 111 -3.88 13.55 6.30
C ASN A 111 -3.05 12.84 5.22
N GLU A 112 -1.74 13.13 5.14
CA GLU A 112 -0.82 12.46 4.23
C GLU A 112 -0.67 10.98 4.57
N LEU A 113 -0.56 10.69 5.86
CA LEU A 113 -0.49 9.33 6.35
C LEU A 113 -1.78 8.55 6.04
N GLU A 114 -2.94 9.14 6.32
CA GLU A 114 -4.23 8.53 6.02
C GLU A 114 -4.41 8.27 4.53
N LEU A 115 -3.95 9.20 3.68
CA LEU A 115 -3.95 9.02 2.23
C LEU A 115 -3.15 7.79 1.79
N ALA A 116 -1.93 7.60 2.31
CA ALA A 116 -1.09 6.46 1.98
C ALA A 116 -1.71 5.15 2.50
N ILE A 117 -2.17 5.12 3.76
CA ILE A 117 -2.84 3.96 4.35
C ILE A 117 -4.06 3.58 3.51
N HIS A 118 -4.93 4.54 3.17
CA HIS A 118 -6.12 4.30 2.38
C HIS A 118 -5.81 3.83 0.95
N PHE A 119 -4.74 4.32 0.32
CA PHE A 119 -4.34 3.84 -0.99
C PHE A 119 -3.95 2.35 -0.94
N PHE A 120 -3.03 1.98 -0.05
CA PHE A 120 -2.58 0.59 0.06
C PHE A 120 -3.68 -0.34 0.54
N ALA A 121 -4.54 0.12 1.44
CA ALA A 121 -5.75 -0.56 1.88
C ALA A 121 -6.69 -0.97 0.74
N LYS A 122 -6.85 -0.12 -0.28
CA LYS A 122 -7.73 -0.34 -1.44
C LYS A 122 -7.10 -1.16 -2.56
N CYS A 123 -5.78 -1.34 -2.54
CA CYS A 123 -5.08 -2.05 -3.61
C CYS A 123 -5.43 -3.54 -3.58
N PRO A 124 -5.92 -4.18 -4.65
CA PRO A 124 -6.18 -5.62 -4.60
C PRO A 124 -4.95 -6.48 -4.30
N HIS A 125 -5.19 -7.67 -3.75
CA HIS A 125 -4.14 -8.68 -3.58
C HIS A 125 -3.58 -9.09 -4.96
N GLY A 126 -2.33 -9.56 -4.99
CA GLY A 126 -1.65 -9.97 -6.23
C GLY A 126 -1.09 -8.84 -7.09
N TYR A 127 -1.30 -7.57 -6.70
CA TYR A 127 -0.60 -6.45 -7.32
C TYR A 127 0.80 -6.32 -6.71
N MET A 128 1.81 -6.51 -7.55
CA MET A 128 3.21 -6.29 -7.23
C MET A 128 3.49 -4.81 -7.09
N ILE A 129 4.33 -4.49 -6.10
CA ILE A 129 4.81 -3.14 -5.82
C ILE A 129 6.20 -3.03 -6.44
N PRO A 130 6.47 -2.03 -7.32
CA PRO A 130 7.80 -1.86 -7.89
C PRO A 130 8.86 -1.69 -6.80
N GLU A 131 10.01 -2.35 -6.97
CA GLU A 131 11.09 -2.32 -5.97
C GLU A 131 11.67 -0.94 -5.71
N ASP A 132 11.54 -0.05 -6.68
CA ASP A 132 11.99 1.34 -6.64
C ASP A 132 10.92 2.30 -6.08
N LEU A 133 9.74 1.80 -5.73
CA LEU A 133 8.68 2.60 -5.10
C LEU A 133 8.94 2.79 -3.61
N VAL A 134 9.27 1.71 -2.88
CA VAL A 134 9.53 1.73 -1.43
C VAL A 134 10.96 1.24 -1.18
N CYS A 135 11.79 2.12 -0.60
CA CYS A 135 13.22 1.87 -0.40
C CYS A 135 13.47 1.14 0.92
N SER A 136 13.39 -0.19 0.95
CA SER A 136 13.71 -0.98 2.15
C SER A 136 15.03 -1.73 2.02
N HIS A 137 15.59 -2.15 3.16
CA HIS A 137 16.70 -3.09 3.19
C HIS A 137 16.36 -4.38 2.45
N SER A 138 17.35 -4.95 1.75
CA SER A 138 17.20 -6.14 0.89
C SER A 138 16.62 -7.36 1.64
N GLU A 139 16.92 -7.48 2.92
CA GLU A 139 16.44 -8.53 3.83
C GLU A 139 14.91 -8.52 3.98
N LEU A 140 14.29 -7.34 3.86
CA LEU A 140 12.85 -7.14 3.85
C LEU A 140 12.26 -7.20 2.43
N LYS A 141 13.07 -7.31 1.38
CA LYS A 141 12.59 -7.48 0.00
C LYS A 141 12.55 -8.96 -0.42
N ALA A 142 13.49 -9.76 0.09
CA ALA A 142 13.70 -11.17 -0.25
C ALA A 142 12.54 -12.12 0.14
N THR A 143 11.52 -11.64 0.85
CA THR A 143 10.32 -12.42 1.21
C THR A 143 9.14 -12.23 0.24
N SER A 144 9.34 -11.51 -0.88
CA SER A 144 8.29 -11.18 -1.87
C SER A 144 8.39 -11.91 -3.21
N THR A 145 9.41 -12.76 -3.42
CA THR A 145 9.59 -13.57 -4.63
C THR A 145 9.02 -14.96 -4.47
#